data_AF-A0A537IFB1-F1
#
_entry.id   AF-A0A537IFB1-F1
#
_cell.length_a   1.000
_cell.length_b   1.000
_cell.length_c   1.000
_cell.angle_alpha   90.00
_cell.angle_beta   90.00
_cell.angle_gamma   90.00
#
_symmetry.space_group_name_H-M   'P 1'
#
loop_
_entity.id
_entity.type
_entity.pdbx_description
1 polymer ?
#
loop_
_entity_poly.entity_id
_entity_poly.type
_entity_poly.pdbx_seq_one_letter_code
_entity_poly.pdbx_strand_id
1 'polypeptide(L)'
;MNFGLYIGSVAGTDKELVIGEPDNPHKIHNALENLEQGRHSLIIRGYIHYLGEGEIGNEAPENIIQYATITRKIDLVICYRSVKYDHRDWTTTIRKVIEKYGDHLHSIQIGEEPNLKDVYSGDGSFDNIEEALFDGILVAKKEITKSKNRIQIGFNTALSFNPNDTFWNIIGSDNFKLFREAIDYIGLDFFPDVFRPLPEEGFPGNLTSTVKYVLHHFRNVVLNSGKIPLSVPVCITENGWSTGGSRSYERQALIIETIIRALNEVKHELNIRSYELFSLRDADSKNDDLFYQFGILKDDYTPKPAFHKFRELIQELGGG
;
A
#
# COMPACT_ATOMS: atom_id res chain seq x y z
N MET A 1 7.40 14.19 4.25
CA MET A 1 6.81 12.83 4.29
C MET A 1 7.46 12.06 3.15
N ASN A 2 7.65 10.75 3.27
CA ASN A 2 8.13 9.97 2.12
C ASN A 2 6.97 9.75 1.16
N PHE A 3 7.22 9.89 -0.14
CA PHE A 3 6.23 9.61 -1.17
C PHE A 3 6.57 8.33 -1.89
N GLY A 4 5.53 7.59 -2.27
CA GLY A 4 5.62 6.47 -3.16
C GLY A 4 4.37 6.26 -3.97
N LEU A 5 4.38 5.22 -4.79
CA LEU A 5 3.23 4.77 -5.56
C LEU A 5 3.43 3.34 -6.04
N TYR A 6 2.32 2.63 -6.20
CA TYR A 6 2.28 1.43 -7.01
C TYR A 6 2.39 1.80 -8.49
N ILE A 7 3.37 1.23 -9.18
CA ILE A 7 3.77 1.65 -10.53
C ILE A 7 3.13 0.84 -11.67
N GLY A 8 2.42 -0.23 -11.34
CA GLY A 8 1.71 -1.06 -12.30
C GLY A 8 0.28 -0.59 -12.56
N SER A 9 -0.45 -1.41 -13.31
CA SER A 9 -1.85 -1.19 -13.70
C SER A 9 -2.85 -2.17 -13.09
N VAL A 10 -2.38 -3.33 -12.61
CA VAL A 10 -3.24 -4.39 -12.06
C VAL A 10 -3.90 -3.90 -10.76
N ALA A 11 -5.22 -4.10 -10.64
CA ALA A 11 -5.97 -3.78 -9.44
C ALA A 11 -6.77 -4.98 -8.93
N GLY A 12 -6.91 -5.11 -7.61
CA GLY A 12 -7.73 -6.14 -6.99
C GLY A 12 -9.20 -5.72 -6.87
N THR A 13 -10.11 -6.66 -7.08
CA THR A 13 -11.54 -6.54 -6.78
C THR A 13 -11.95 -7.59 -5.76
N ASP A 14 -13.21 -7.53 -5.31
CA ASP A 14 -13.79 -8.55 -4.42
C ASP A 14 -13.74 -9.98 -4.99
N LYS A 15 -13.55 -10.16 -6.30
CA LYS A 15 -13.67 -11.47 -6.98
C LYS A 15 -12.45 -11.88 -7.77
N GLU A 16 -11.73 -10.92 -8.36
CA GLU A 16 -10.67 -11.17 -9.31
C GLU A 16 -9.70 -10.00 -9.41
N LEU A 17 -8.63 -10.19 -10.19
CA LEU A 17 -7.73 -9.11 -10.58
C LEU A 17 -8.22 -8.48 -11.88
N VAL A 18 -8.31 -7.16 -11.89
CA VAL A 18 -8.47 -6.34 -13.09
C VAL A 18 -7.12 -6.19 -13.75
N ILE A 19 -7.04 -6.66 -15.00
CA ILE A 19 -5.81 -6.69 -15.80
C ILE A 19 -6.07 -5.98 -17.12
N GLY A 20 -5.17 -5.06 -17.45
CA GLY A 20 -5.16 -4.34 -18.72
C GLY A 20 -4.11 -4.87 -19.68
N GLU A 21 -3.76 -4.06 -20.68
CA GLU A 21 -2.57 -4.31 -21.50
C GLU A 21 -1.30 -4.37 -20.64
N PRO A 22 -0.30 -5.19 -21.02
CA PRO A 22 0.95 -5.29 -20.29
C PRO A 22 1.61 -3.93 -20.04
N ASP A 23 2.20 -3.78 -18.85
CA ASP A 23 2.95 -2.58 -18.52
C ASP A 23 4.15 -2.41 -19.47
N ASN A 24 4.40 -1.16 -19.88
CA ASN A 24 5.52 -0.77 -20.72
C ASN A 24 6.66 -0.21 -19.86
N PRO A 25 7.79 -0.93 -19.70
CA PRO A 25 8.86 -0.51 -18.82
C PRO A 25 9.46 0.85 -19.17
N HIS A 26 9.67 1.15 -20.46
CA HIS A 26 10.22 2.43 -20.89
C HIS A 26 9.31 3.60 -20.52
N LYS A 27 7.99 3.44 -20.67
CA LYS A 27 7.04 4.49 -20.29
C LYS A 27 6.94 4.67 -18.78
N ILE A 28 7.02 3.57 -18.00
CA ILE A 28 7.11 3.65 -16.54
C ILE A 28 8.38 4.41 -16.11
N HIS A 29 9.55 4.07 -16.67
CA HIS A 29 10.80 4.78 -16.39
C HIS A 29 10.67 6.29 -16.64
N ASN A 30 10.16 6.67 -17.82
CA ASN A 30 9.94 8.08 -18.15
C ASN A 30 8.99 8.77 -17.17
N ALA A 31 7.90 8.12 -16.78
CA ALA A 31 6.95 8.69 -15.82
C ALA A 31 7.59 8.88 -14.43
N LEU A 32 8.35 7.90 -13.95
CA LEU A 32 9.04 7.97 -12.66
C LEU A 32 10.10 9.08 -12.64
N GLU A 33 10.91 9.21 -13.70
CA GLU A 33 11.88 10.31 -13.82
C GLU A 33 11.20 11.68 -13.79
N ASN A 34 10.02 11.79 -14.42
CA ASN A 34 9.22 13.00 -14.38
C ASN A 34 8.68 13.31 -12.98
N LEU A 35 8.32 12.30 -12.18
CA LEU A 35 7.85 12.47 -10.80
C LEU A 35 9.00 12.86 -9.85
N GLU A 36 10.15 12.21 -9.94
CA GLU A 36 11.31 12.42 -9.05
C GLU A 36 11.94 13.80 -9.21
N GLN A 37 12.00 14.29 -10.46
CA GLN A 37 12.71 15.52 -10.85
C GLN A 37 14.15 15.63 -10.32
N GLY A 38 14.79 14.49 -10.01
CA GLY A 38 16.16 14.40 -9.50
C GLY A 38 16.41 14.99 -8.12
N ARG A 39 15.36 15.30 -7.34
CA ARG A 39 15.51 15.98 -6.02
C ARG A 39 15.05 15.16 -4.83
N HIS A 40 14.07 14.27 -5.02
CA HIS A 40 13.46 13.51 -3.94
C HIS A 40 13.62 12.01 -4.19
N SER A 41 13.80 11.25 -3.09
CA SER A 41 13.70 9.80 -3.17
C SER A 41 12.23 9.41 -3.30
N LEU A 42 11.95 8.40 -4.13
CA LEU A 42 10.60 7.90 -4.39
C LEU A 42 10.54 6.42 -4.01
N ILE A 43 9.50 6.03 -3.29
CA ILE A 43 9.21 4.62 -3.01
C ILE A 43 8.40 4.07 -4.18
N ILE A 44 8.80 2.93 -4.72
CA ILE A 44 8.01 2.22 -5.74
C ILE A 44 7.45 0.95 -5.11
N ARG A 45 6.13 0.81 -5.14
CA ARG A 45 5.44 -0.34 -4.55
C ARG A 45 5.24 -1.44 -5.58
N GLY A 46 5.37 -2.68 -5.14
CA GLY A 46 5.01 -3.85 -5.93
C GLY A 46 4.59 -5.02 -5.06
N TYR A 47 3.97 -6.00 -5.69
CA TYR A 47 3.31 -7.13 -5.05
C TYR A 47 3.81 -8.43 -5.64
N ILE A 48 3.96 -9.44 -4.80
CA ILE A 48 4.17 -10.82 -5.22
C ILE A 48 3.18 -11.72 -4.49
N HIS A 49 2.55 -12.65 -5.20
CA HIS A 49 1.63 -13.60 -4.60
C HIS A 49 2.35 -14.90 -4.27
N TYR A 50 2.45 -15.27 -3.00
CA TYR A 50 2.88 -16.59 -2.59
C TYR A 50 1.71 -17.58 -2.63
N LEU A 51 1.84 -18.63 -3.45
CA LEU A 51 0.76 -19.60 -3.70
C LEU A 51 0.89 -20.89 -2.87
N GLY A 52 1.99 -21.05 -2.11
CA GLY A 52 2.36 -22.32 -1.50
C GLY A 52 3.37 -23.11 -2.34
N GLU A 53 3.94 -24.16 -1.77
CA GLU A 53 4.89 -25.08 -2.43
C GLU A 53 6.13 -24.40 -3.04
N GLY A 54 6.51 -23.25 -2.49
CA GLY A 54 7.63 -22.43 -2.95
C GLY A 54 7.31 -21.63 -4.21
N GLU A 55 6.06 -21.63 -4.67
CA GLU A 55 5.61 -20.94 -5.87
C GLU A 55 5.28 -19.47 -5.58
N ILE A 56 5.81 -18.60 -6.46
CA ILE A 56 5.42 -17.21 -6.58
C ILE A 56 4.57 -17.11 -7.85
N GLY A 57 3.33 -16.65 -7.67
CA GLY A 57 2.38 -16.37 -8.73
C GLY A 57 2.57 -14.97 -9.30
N ASN A 58 1.47 -14.20 -9.33
CA ASN A 58 1.44 -12.87 -9.90
C ASN A 58 2.52 -11.95 -9.28
N GLU A 59 3.34 -11.32 -10.14
CA GLU A 59 4.24 -10.22 -9.79
C GLU A 59 3.69 -8.94 -10.43
N ALA A 60 3.42 -7.91 -9.63
CA ALA A 60 2.80 -6.69 -10.10
C ALA A 60 3.59 -5.45 -9.60
N PRO A 61 4.26 -4.70 -10.49
CA PRO A 61 4.57 -5.06 -11.88
C PRO A 61 5.59 -6.22 -11.95
N GLU A 62 5.69 -6.83 -13.12
CA GLU A 62 6.75 -7.81 -13.39
C GLU A 62 8.14 -7.19 -13.22
N ASN A 63 9.05 -7.92 -12.57
CA ASN A 63 10.46 -7.56 -12.41
C ASN A 63 10.67 -6.14 -11.86
N ILE A 64 10.05 -5.82 -10.72
CA ILE A 64 10.12 -4.47 -10.10
C ILE A 64 11.55 -3.96 -9.86
N ILE A 65 12.55 -4.84 -9.73
CA ILE A 65 13.97 -4.48 -9.56
C ILE A 65 14.46 -3.57 -10.69
N GLN A 66 13.94 -3.73 -11.92
CA GLN A 66 14.36 -2.91 -13.06
C GLN A 66 14.10 -1.41 -12.86
N TYR A 67 13.14 -1.05 -12.01
CA TYR A 67 12.77 0.34 -11.73
C TYR A 67 13.50 0.93 -10.52
N ALA A 68 14.25 0.13 -9.76
CA ALA A 68 15.01 0.58 -8.61
C ALA A 68 16.26 1.35 -9.04
N THR A 69 16.58 2.42 -8.31
CA THR A 69 17.77 3.23 -8.53
C THR A 69 18.39 3.58 -7.17
N ILE A 70 19.33 4.54 -7.14
CA ILE A 70 19.82 5.10 -5.88
C ILE A 70 18.74 5.93 -5.18
N THR A 71 17.85 6.59 -5.93
CA THR A 71 16.75 7.42 -5.42
C THR A 71 15.41 6.69 -5.39
N ARG A 72 15.28 5.56 -6.11
CA ARG A 72 14.09 4.69 -6.08
C ARG A 72 14.36 3.41 -5.32
N LYS A 73 13.65 3.26 -4.20
CA LYS A 73 13.70 2.04 -3.38
C LYS A 73 12.33 1.38 -3.38
N ILE A 74 12.33 0.06 -3.22
CA ILE A 74 11.15 -0.77 -3.40
C ILE A 74 10.44 -0.97 -2.06
N ASP A 75 9.13 -0.71 -2.00
CA ASP A 75 8.25 -1.32 -1.02
C ASP A 75 7.65 -2.59 -1.63
N LEU A 76 8.04 -3.75 -1.11
CA LEU A 76 7.61 -5.04 -1.67
C LEU A 76 6.62 -5.73 -0.74
N VAL A 77 5.42 -5.98 -1.25
CA VAL A 77 4.37 -6.74 -0.57
C VAL A 77 4.48 -8.22 -0.92
N ILE A 78 4.59 -9.07 0.08
CA ILE A 78 4.46 -10.52 -0.07
C ILE A 78 3.05 -10.92 0.36
N CYS A 79 2.17 -11.09 -0.62
CA CYS A 79 0.79 -11.48 -0.40
C CYS A 79 0.71 -12.99 -0.12
N TYR A 80 0.07 -13.37 0.98
CA TYR A 80 -0.19 -14.77 1.32
C TYR A 80 -1.47 -15.25 0.63
N ARG A 81 -1.30 -16.14 -0.35
CA ARG A 81 -2.38 -16.68 -1.20
C ARG A 81 -2.39 -18.21 -1.24
N SER A 82 -1.71 -18.84 -0.29
CA SER A 82 -1.67 -20.31 -0.21
C SER A 82 -2.98 -20.85 0.34
N VAL A 83 -3.49 -21.93 -0.26
CA VAL A 83 -4.66 -22.67 0.23
C VAL A 83 -4.35 -23.49 1.49
N LYS A 84 -3.08 -23.66 1.83
CA LYS A 84 -2.64 -24.41 2.99
C LYS A 84 -1.40 -23.77 3.62
N TYR A 85 -1.44 -23.58 4.92
CA TYR A 85 -0.28 -23.11 5.65
C TYR A 85 0.81 -24.18 5.78
N ASP A 86 2.01 -23.86 5.30
CA ASP A 86 3.24 -24.60 5.56
C ASP A 86 4.30 -23.61 6.07
N HIS A 87 4.60 -23.68 7.37
CA HIS A 87 5.56 -22.81 8.03
C HIS A 87 6.96 -22.86 7.39
N ARG A 88 7.42 -24.06 7.01
CA ARG A 88 8.77 -24.22 6.46
C ARG A 88 8.85 -23.60 5.08
N ASP A 89 7.85 -23.87 4.25
CA ASP A 89 7.79 -23.34 2.91
C ASP A 89 7.65 -21.82 2.89
N TRP A 90 6.68 -21.29 3.66
CA TRP A 90 6.45 -19.86 3.79
C TRP A 90 7.69 -19.09 4.24
N THR A 91 8.31 -19.52 5.33
CA THR A 91 9.51 -18.84 5.84
C THR A 91 10.71 -19.00 4.93
N THR A 92 10.81 -20.09 4.15
CA THR A 92 11.86 -20.27 3.14
C THR A 92 11.66 -19.32 1.97
N THR A 93 10.42 -19.16 1.52
CA THR A 93 10.08 -18.23 0.45
C THR A 93 10.39 -16.78 0.83
N ILE A 94 10.05 -16.34 2.04
CA ILE A 94 10.40 -14.99 2.51
C ILE A 94 11.92 -14.77 2.50
N ARG A 95 12.72 -15.75 2.93
CA ARG A 95 14.19 -15.66 2.88
C ARG A 95 14.68 -15.45 1.46
N LYS A 96 14.18 -16.23 0.50
CA LYS A 96 14.53 -16.11 -0.92
C LYS A 96 14.14 -14.75 -1.51
N VAL A 97 12.99 -14.21 -1.10
CA VAL A 97 12.55 -12.87 -1.52
C VAL A 97 13.49 -11.81 -0.96
N ILE A 98 13.80 -11.83 0.33
CA ILE A 98 14.73 -10.86 0.93
C ILE A 98 16.13 -10.98 0.32
N GLU A 99 16.60 -12.19 0.02
CA GLU A 99 17.87 -12.43 -0.67
C GLU A 99 17.86 -11.82 -2.09
N LYS A 100 16.77 -12.00 -2.84
CA LYS A 100 16.64 -11.49 -4.22
C LYS A 100 16.52 -9.97 -4.29
N TYR A 101 15.71 -9.36 -3.41
CA TYR A 101 15.34 -7.95 -3.52
C TYR A 101 16.09 -7.04 -2.53
N GLY A 102 16.73 -7.59 -1.49
CA GLY A 102 17.20 -6.84 -0.31
C GLY A 102 18.14 -5.66 -0.56
N ASP A 103 18.87 -5.64 -1.68
CA ASP A 103 19.73 -4.50 -2.06
C ASP A 103 18.95 -3.27 -2.56
N HIS A 104 17.69 -3.49 -2.94
CA HIS A 104 16.80 -2.51 -3.53
C HIS A 104 15.63 -2.10 -2.63
N LEU A 105 15.40 -2.82 -1.52
CA LEU A 105 14.25 -2.59 -0.64
C LEU A 105 14.40 -1.31 0.20
N HIS A 106 13.32 -0.52 0.21
CA HIS A 106 12.96 0.42 1.27
C HIS A 106 12.31 -0.34 2.43
N SER A 107 11.33 -1.18 2.09
CA SER A 107 10.50 -1.91 3.02
C SER A 107 10.03 -3.23 2.44
N ILE A 108 9.65 -4.13 3.34
CA ILE A 108 8.97 -5.37 3.04
C ILE A 108 7.67 -5.41 3.85
N GLN A 109 6.55 -5.53 3.15
CA GLN A 109 5.24 -5.73 3.74
C GLN A 109 4.90 -7.23 3.71
N ILE A 110 4.52 -7.79 4.86
CA ILE A 110 4.02 -9.15 4.93
C ILE A 110 2.50 -9.10 5.00
N GLY A 111 1.85 -9.69 4.01
CA GLY A 111 0.41 -9.66 3.89
C GLY A 111 -0.12 -8.37 3.27
N GLU A 112 -1.21 -8.50 2.52
CA GLU A 112 -2.00 -7.41 1.94
C GLU A 112 -3.41 -7.46 2.52
N GLU A 113 -3.78 -6.49 3.37
CA GLU A 113 -5.06 -6.41 4.07
C GLU A 113 -5.49 -7.74 4.77
N PRO A 114 -4.64 -8.34 5.64
CA PRO A 114 -4.92 -9.61 6.34
C PRO A 114 -6.18 -9.57 7.22
N ASN A 115 -6.73 -8.39 7.50
CA ASN A 115 -7.96 -8.21 8.25
C ASN A 115 -9.25 -8.30 7.40
N LEU A 116 -9.16 -8.29 6.06
CA LEU A 116 -10.32 -8.42 5.18
C LEU A 116 -10.65 -9.89 4.88
N LYS A 117 -11.61 -10.45 5.63
CA LYS A 117 -11.98 -11.88 5.52
C LYS A 117 -12.83 -12.23 4.29
N ASP A 118 -13.57 -11.27 3.75
CA ASP A 118 -14.61 -11.54 2.73
C ASP A 118 -14.26 -10.96 1.34
N VAL A 119 -13.02 -10.53 1.12
CA VAL A 119 -12.59 -9.84 -0.10
C VAL A 119 -11.45 -10.62 -0.75
N TYR A 120 -11.60 -11.00 -2.01
CA TYR A 120 -10.57 -11.75 -2.73
C TYR A 120 -9.27 -10.95 -2.90
N SER A 121 -9.35 -9.63 -3.12
CA SER A 121 -8.14 -8.80 -3.29
C SER A 121 -7.28 -8.70 -2.04
N GLY A 122 -7.81 -9.00 -0.85
CA GLY A 122 -7.05 -9.06 0.41
C GLY A 122 -6.66 -10.50 0.78
N ASP A 123 -5.60 -10.62 1.57
CA ASP A 123 -5.08 -11.88 2.09
C ASP A 123 -5.91 -12.44 3.24
N GLY A 124 -6.76 -11.60 3.87
CA GLY A 124 -7.56 -12.01 5.01
C GLY A 124 -8.53 -13.16 4.73
N SER A 125 -8.89 -13.35 3.45
CA SER A 125 -9.74 -14.44 2.98
C SER A 125 -9.07 -15.81 2.94
N PHE A 126 -7.74 -15.88 3.13
CA PHE A 126 -6.98 -17.12 3.14
C PHE A 126 -6.85 -17.70 4.55
N ASP A 127 -7.00 -19.03 4.65
CA ASP A 127 -6.87 -19.74 5.91
C ASP A 127 -5.48 -19.55 6.53
N ASN A 128 -5.45 -19.43 7.87
CA ASN A 128 -4.24 -19.27 8.67
C ASN A 128 -3.42 -18.00 8.36
N ILE A 129 -4.05 -16.97 7.81
CA ILE A 129 -3.40 -15.68 7.55
C ILE A 129 -2.77 -15.08 8.82
N GLU A 130 -3.38 -15.23 10.01
CA GLU A 130 -2.79 -14.73 11.26
C GLU A 130 -1.46 -15.44 11.61
N GLU A 131 -1.39 -16.77 11.46
CA GLU A 131 -0.15 -17.53 11.66
C GLU A 131 0.90 -17.19 10.60
N ALA A 132 0.51 -17.10 9.33
CA ALA A 132 1.40 -16.72 8.24
C ALA A 132 1.96 -15.30 8.45
N LEU A 133 1.10 -14.35 8.85
CA LEU A 133 1.50 -12.99 9.17
C LEU A 133 2.49 -12.96 10.34
N PHE A 134 2.20 -13.70 11.42
CA PHE A 134 3.08 -13.77 12.59
C PHE A 134 4.47 -14.30 12.23
N ASP A 135 4.52 -15.49 11.61
CA ASP A 135 5.78 -16.14 11.26
C ASP A 135 6.54 -15.37 10.18
N GLY A 136 5.81 -14.77 9.24
CA GLY A 136 6.37 -13.97 8.16
C GLY A 136 7.09 -12.71 8.66
N ILE A 137 6.48 -11.98 9.59
CA ILE A 137 7.12 -10.82 10.21
C ILE A 137 8.38 -11.22 10.98
N LEU A 138 8.32 -12.28 11.79
CA LEU A 138 9.47 -12.70 12.59
C LEU A 138 10.64 -13.18 11.73
N VAL A 139 10.38 -13.97 10.68
CA VAL A 139 11.46 -14.43 9.80
C VAL A 139 12.04 -13.27 9.01
N ALA A 140 11.21 -12.38 8.44
CA ALA A 140 11.72 -11.25 7.69
C ALA A 140 12.53 -10.30 8.58
N LYS A 141 12.08 -10.02 9.82
CA LYS A 141 12.87 -9.22 10.77
C LYS A 141 14.25 -9.85 11.03
N LYS A 142 14.30 -11.17 11.21
CA LYS A 142 15.57 -11.88 11.40
C LYS A 142 16.48 -11.77 10.18
N GLU A 143 15.95 -11.88 8.97
CA GLU A 143 16.75 -11.82 7.74
C GLU A 143 17.24 -10.41 7.42
N ILE A 144 16.39 -9.38 7.55
CA ILE A 144 16.80 -8.00 7.25
C ILE A 144 17.89 -7.49 8.21
N THR A 145 18.00 -8.02 9.43
CA THR A 145 19.13 -7.67 10.33
C THR A 145 20.49 -8.14 9.83
N LYS A 146 20.52 -9.09 8.88
CA LYS A 146 21.75 -9.51 8.20
C LYS A 146 22.09 -8.62 7.00
N SER A 147 21.13 -7.82 6.52
CA SER A 147 21.34 -6.87 5.43
C SER A 147 22.15 -5.67 5.89
N LYS A 148 22.93 -5.09 4.98
CA LYS A 148 23.60 -3.80 5.20
C LYS A 148 22.63 -2.63 5.01
N ASN A 149 21.49 -2.86 4.38
CA ASN A 149 20.47 -1.85 4.14
C ASN A 149 19.51 -1.75 5.33
N ARG A 150 19.04 -0.53 5.59
CA ARG A 150 18.00 -0.30 6.57
C ARG A 150 16.63 -0.56 5.93
N ILE A 151 16.29 -1.84 5.81
CA ILE A 151 14.97 -2.28 5.31
C ILE A 151 13.97 -2.18 6.47
N GLN A 152 12.81 -1.60 6.22
CA GLN A 152 11.72 -1.60 7.21
C GLN A 152 10.81 -2.81 7.01
N ILE A 153 10.20 -3.31 8.07
CA ILE A 153 9.20 -4.37 7.98
C ILE A 153 7.86 -3.97 8.60
N GLY A 154 6.77 -4.36 7.95
CA GLY A 154 5.43 -4.13 8.48
C GLY A 154 4.38 -4.98 7.77
N PHE A 155 3.14 -4.64 8.02
CA PHE A 155 1.96 -5.15 7.32
C PHE A 155 0.94 -4.01 7.25
N ASN A 156 0.00 -4.06 6.31
CA ASN A 156 -1.07 -3.08 6.23
C ASN A 156 -2.40 -3.65 6.74
N THR A 157 -3.41 -2.79 6.81
CA THR A 157 -4.80 -3.20 7.03
C THR A 157 -5.72 -2.23 6.30
N ALA A 158 -6.87 -2.74 5.88
CA ALA A 158 -7.99 -1.90 5.50
C ALA A 158 -8.70 -1.38 6.75
N LEU A 159 -9.32 -0.21 6.66
CA LEU A 159 -10.16 0.27 7.75
C LEU A 159 -11.47 -0.53 7.86
N SER A 160 -11.67 -1.18 9.01
CA SER A 160 -12.90 -1.90 9.34
C SER A 160 -13.65 -1.18 10.46
N PHE A 161 -14.95 -0.95 10.25
CA PHE A 161 -15.88 -0.46 11.27
C PHE A 161 -16.81 -1.57 11.79
N ASN A 162 -16.54 -2.83 11.42
CA ASN A 162 -17.33 -3.96 11.89
C ASN A 162 -17.06 -4.17 13.38
N PRO A 163 -18.04 -4.03 14.28
CA PRO A 163 -17.82 -4.22 15.72
C PRO A 163 -17.45 -5.67 16.08
N ASN A 164 -17.67 -6.62 15.18
CA ASN A 164 -17.28 -8.02 15.33
C ASN A 164 -15.89 -8.33 14.78
N ASP A 165 -15.17 -7.34 14.24
CA ASP A 165 -13.78 -7.53 13.81
C ASP A 165 -12.90 -7.82 15.03
N THR A 166 -12.22 -8.97 15.00
CA THR A 166 -11.37 -9.44 16.09
C THR A 166 -9.88 -9.33 15.76
N PHE A 167 -9.52 -8.93 14.54
CA PHE A 167 -8.14 -8.95 14.06
C PHE A 167 -7.21 -8.18 15.01
N TRP A 168 -7.55 -6.93 15.33
CA TRP A 168 -6.71 -6.12 16.21
C TRP A 168 -6.69 -6.61 17.67
N ASN A 169 -7.73 -7.30 18.14
CA ASN A 169 -7.72 -7.94 19.46
C ASN A 169 -6.75 -9.13 19.48
N ILE A 170 -6.67 -9.90 18.39
CA ILE A 170 -5.68 -10.97 18.22
C ILE A 170 -4.26 -10.37 18.23
N ILE A 171 -4.02 -9.33 17.43
CA ILE A 171 -2.73 -8.62 17.40
C ILE A 171 -2.37 -8.04 18.77
N GLY A 172 -3.35 -7.58 19.56
CA GLY A 172 -3.15 -7.06 20.92
C GLY A 172 -2.94 -8.11 22.01
N SER A 173 -3.09 -9.41 21.70
CA SER A 173 -2.91 -10.50 22.66
C SER A 173 -1.43 -10.68 23.07
N ASP A 174 -1.20 -11.38 24.18
CA ASP A 174 0.17 -11.62 24.66
C ASP A 174 0.97 -12.54 23.72
N ASN A 175 0.28 -13.41 22.98
CA ASN A 175 0.90 -14.28 21.96
C ASN A 175 1.56 -13.47 20.83
N PHE A 176 1.06 -12.26 20.55
CA PHE A 176 1.58 -11.36 19.51
C PHE A 176 2.60 -10.35 20.02
N LYS A 177 3.12 -10.50 21.25
CA LYS A 177 4.10 -9.55 21.80
C LYS A 177 5.37 -9.45 20.94
N LEU A 178 5.96 -10.58 20.58
CA LEU A 178 7.17 -10.61 19.75
C LEU A 178 6.92 -10.03 18.35
N PHE A 179 5.72 -10.27 17.80
CA PHE A 179 5.30 -9.69 16.53
C PHE A 179 5.28 -8.16 16.57
N ARG A 180 4.65 -7.57 17.60
CA ARG A 180 4.58 -6.11 17.76
C ARG A 180 5.95 -5.46 18.00
N GLU A 181 6.87 -6.19 18.62
CA GLU A 181 8.26 -5.75 18.80
C GLU A 181 9.10 -5.84 17.51
N ALA A 182 8.69 -6.67 16.55
CA ALA A 182 9.43 -6.91 15.31
C ALA A 182 9.08 -5.91 14.19
N ILE A 183 7.85 -5.41 14.14
CA ILE A 183 7.39 -4.44 13.13
C ILE A 183 8.06 -3.07 13.30
N ASP A 184 8.33 -2.42 12.17
CA ASP A 184 8.88 -1.06 12.07
C ASP A 184 7.84 -0.03 11.62
N TYR A 185 6.70 -0.47 11.08
CA TYR A 185 5.56 0.37 10.71
C TYR A 185 4.25 -0.43 10.65
N ILE A 186 3.12 0.28 10.60
CA ILE A 186 1.81 -0.27 10.22
C ILE A 186 1.30 0.48 8.98
N GLY A 187 0.93 -0.27 7.95
CA GLY A 187 0.26 0.25 6.76
C GLY A 187 -1.23 0.51 6.99
N LEU A 188 -1.77 1.55 6.37
CA LEU A 188 -3.20 1.80 6.26
C LEU A 188 -3.57 1.95 4.80
N ASP A 189 -4.54 1.14 4.39
CA ASP A 189 -5.17 1.22 3.09
C ASP A 189 -6.56 1.80 3.27
N PHE A 190 -6.82 2.90 2.57
CA PHE A 190 -8.12 3.56 2.68
C PHE A 190 -8.42 4.42 1.45
N PHE A 191 -9.67 4.34 0.99
CA PHE A 191 -10.15 4.97 -0.24
C PHE A 191 -11.42 5.80 0.05
N PRO A 192 -11.29 6.93 0.78
CA PRO A 192 -12.44 7.77 1.09
C PRO A 192 -13.07 8.29 -0.21
N ASP A 193 -14.39 8.44 -0.24
CA ASP A 193 -15.17 8.86 -1.43
C ASP A 193 -15.23 7.84 -2.59
N VAL A 194 -14.42 6.77 -2.59
CA VAL A 194 -14.41 5.78 -3.69
C VAL A 194 -15.59 4.81 -3.59
N PHE A 195 -15.77 4.13 -2.47
CA PHE A 195 -16.82 3.12 -2.32
C PHE A 195 -18.12 3.70 -1.75
N ARG A 196 -18.02 4.85 -1.07
CA ARG A 196 -19.15 5.60 -0.52
C ARG A 196 -18.91 7.09 -0.76
N PRO A 197 -19.72 7.77 -1.59
CA PRO A 197 -19.59 9.20 -1.81
C PRO A 197 -19.68 9.98 -0.51
N LEU A 198 -18.83 10.99 -0.36
CA LEU A 198 -18.81 11.90 0.77
C LEU A 198 -19.48 13.23 0.40
N PRO A 199 -20.03 13.94 1.41
CA PRO A 199 -20.51 15.30 1.22
C PRO A 199 -19.47 16.25 0.60
N GLU A 200 -19.98 17.25 -0.11
CA GLU A 200 -19.15 18.33 -0.67
C GLU A 200 -18.44 19.14 0.43
N GLU A 201 -17.39 19.87 0.04
CA GLU A 201 -16.67 20.76 0.94
C GLU A 201 -17.61 21.82 1.55
N GLY A 202 -17.37 22.16 2.81
CA GLY A 202 -18.26 23.02 3.61
C GLY A 202 -19.44 22.33 4.31
N PHE A 203 -19.75 21.06 3.98
CA PHE A 203 -20.75 20.28 4.70
C PHE A 203 -20.11 19.35 5.76
N PRO A 204 -20.83 19.04 6.86
CA PRO A 204 -20.35 18.06 7.85
C PRO A 204 -20.06 16.71 7.21
N GLY A 205 -18.90 16.12 7.54
CA GLY A 205 -18.48 14.84 6.99
C GLY A 205 -17.86 14.92 5.59
N ASN A 206 -17.49 16.13 5.12
CA ASN A 206 -16.71 16.30 3.90
C ASN A 206 -15.40 15.48 3.87
N LEU A 207 -14.74 15.45 2.72
CA LEU A 207 -13.51 14.67 2.53
C LEU A 207 -12.44 15.01 3.57
N THR A 208 -12.13 16.29 3.77
CA THR A 208 -11.08 16.73 4.69
C THR A 208 -11.33 16.25 6.13
N SER A 209 -12.56 16.45 6.63
CA SER A 209 -12.93 16.03 7.99
C SER A 209 -12.99 14.50 8.13
N THR A 210 -13.45 13.79 7.11
CA THR A 210 -13.49 12.32 7.08
C THR A 210 -12.09 11.72 7.08
N VAL A 211 -11.17 12.22 6.25
CA VAL A 211 -9.77 11.76 6.24
C VAL A 211 -9.15 11.90 7.62
N LYS A 212 -9.25 13.09 8.22
CA LYS A 212 -8.72 13.31 9.59
C LYS A 212 -9.36 12.37 10.59
N TYR A 213 -10.69 12.24 10.57
CA TYR A 213 -11.42 11.34 11.47
C TYR A 213 -10.92 9.90 11.34
N VAL A 214 -10.79 9.38 10.11
CA VAL A 214 -10.27 8.03 9.84
C VAL A 214 -8.87 7.86 10.42
N LEU A 215 -7.98 8.83 10.21
CA LEU A 215 -6.60 8.74 10.70
C LEU A 215 -6.53 8.77 12.23
N HIS A 216 -7.29 9.66 12.88
CA HIS A 216 -7.37 9.69 14.35
C HIS A 216 -8.00 8.40 14.89
N HIS A 217 -9.06 7.89 14.25
CA HIS A 217 -9.71 6.65 14.66
C HIS A 217 -8.76 5.46 14.52
N PHE A 218 -8.08 5.33 13.38
CA PHE A 218 -7.10 4.29 13.15
C PHE A 218 -6.01 4.33 14.21
N ARG A 219 -5.38 5.50 14.42
CA ARG A 219 -4.29 5.63 15.39
C ARG A 219 -4.73 5.41 16.84
N ASN A 220 -5.82 6.04 17.27
CA ASN A 220 -6.16 6.14 18.69
C ASN A 220 -7.12 5.05 19.17
N VAL A 221 -7.84 4.41 18.26
CA VAL A 221 -8.80 3.36 18.59
C VAL A 221 -8.30 2.02 18.07
N VAL A 222 -8.11 1.90 16.75
CA VAL A 222 -7.79 0.62 16.10
C VAL A 222 -6.42 0.09 16.55
N LEU A 223 -5.37 0.89 16.37
CA LEU A 223 -4.00 0.51 16.76
C LEU A 223 -3.84 0.38 18.28
N ASN A 224 -4.63 1.11 19.06
CA ASN A 224 -4.64 0.98 20.51
C ASN A 224 -5.20 -0.37 20.96
N SER A 225 -6.26 -0.88 20.32
CA SER A 225 -6.75 -2.26 20.54
C SER A 225 -5.69 -3.30 20.21
N GLY A 226 -4.90 -3.04 19.16
CA GLY A 226 -3.71 -3.81 18.80
C GLY A 226 -2.51 -3.67 19.73
N LYS A 227 -2.58 -2.82 20.76
CA LYS A 227 -1.44 -2.43 21.63
C LYS A 227 -0.20 -2.00 20.84
N ILE A 228 -0.41 -1.36 19.68
CA ILE A 228 0.69 -0.83 18.86
C ILE A 228 1.13 0.50 19.48
N PRO A 229 2.41 0.64 19.87
CA PRO A 229 2.87 1.86 20.53
C PRO A 229 2.91 3.04 19.54
N LEU A 230 2.74 4.26 20.05
CA LEU A 230 2.83 5.51 19.25
C LEU A 230 4.17 5.67 18.53
N SER A 231 5.24 5.03 19.01
CA SER A 231 6.56 5.04 18.37
C SER A 231 6.60 4.28 17.04
N VAL A 232 5.66 3.36 16.79
CA VAL A 232 5.54 2.67 15.50
C VAL A 232 4.77 3.59 14.53
N PRO A 233 5.41 4.08 13.45
CA PRO A 233 4.79 4.97 12.50
C PRO A 233 3.67 4.28 11.71
N VAL A 234 2.74 5.10 11.23
CA VAL A 234 1.74 4.72 10.22
C VAL A 234 2.27 5.13 8.85
N CYS A 235 2.11 4.24 7.89
CA CYS A 235 2.38 4.47 6.48
C CYS A 235 1.06 4.35 5.74
N ILE A 236 0.71 5.30 4.86
CA ILE A 236 -0.41 5.08 3.95
C ILE A 236 0.14 4.26 2.79
N THR A 237 -0.27 2.99 2.71
CA THR A 237 0.30 1.98 1.81
C THR A 237 -0.51 1.86 0.53
N GLU A 238 -1.83 2.09 0.60
CA GLU A 238 -2.66 2.37 -0.56
C GLU A 238 -3.67 3.48 -0.30
N ASN A 239 -3.68 4.45 -1.22
CA ASN A 239 -4.72 5.46 -1.31
C ASN A 239 -4.85 5.94 -2.74
N GLY A 240 -6.07 6.23 -3.17
CA GLY A 240 -6.32 6.76 -4.50
C GLY A 240 -7.77 7.13 -4.69
N TRP A 241 -8.09 7.55 -5.91
CA TRP A 241 -9.47 7.79 -6.33
C TRP A 241 -9.58 7.49 -7.83
N SER A 242 -10.53 6.65 -8.20
CA SER A 242 -10.70 6.18 -9.57
C SER A 242 -11.51 7.13 -10.43
N THR A 243 -11.17 7.21 -11.72
CA THR A 243 -11.96 7.91 -12.74
C THR A 243 -12.92 6.95 -13.44
N GLY A 244 -13.66 7.40 -14.46
CA GLY A 244 -14.60 6.55 -15.22
C GLY A 244 -16.07 6.80 -14.86
N GLY A 245 -16.98 6.50 -15.79
CA GLY A 245 -18.39 6.90 -15.67
C GLY A 245 -18.54 8.42 -15.45
N SER A 246 -19.16 8.84 -14.34
CA SER A 246 -19.33 10.26 -13.98
C SER A 246 -18.13 10.89 -13.26
N ARG A 247 -17.05 10.13 -13.04
CA ARG A 247 -15.87 10.57 -12.28
C ARG A 247 -14.83 11.22 -13.18
N SER A 248 -14.71 12.54 -13.10
CA SER A 248 -13.78 13.31 -13.94
C SER A 248 -12.32 13.24 -13.46
N TYR A 249 -11.39 13.50 -14.38
CA TYR A 249 -9.97 13.53 -14.06
C TYR A 249 -9.58 14.72 -13.16
N GLU A 250 -10.31 15.83 -13.27
CA GLU A 250 -10.13 17.01 -12.41
C GLU A 250 -10.55 16.69 -10.98
N ARG A 251 -11.62 15.91 -10.81
CA ARG A 251 -12.05 15.45 -9.49
C ARG A 251 -11.00 14.53 -8.86
N GLN A 252 -10.42 13.61 -9.61
CA GLN A 252 -9.32 12.76 -9.13
C GLN A 252 -8.16 13.62 -8.57
N ALA A 253 -7.72 14.64 -9.33
CA ALA A 253 -6.65 15.52 -8.89
C ALA A 253 -6.99 16.28 -7.60
N LEU A 254 -8.21 16.80 -7.51
CA LEU A 254 -8.71 17.49 -6.32
C LEU A 254 -8.77 16.57 -5.10
N ILE A 255 -9.32 15.37 -5.23
CA ILE A 255 -9.45 14.40 -4.14
C ILE A 255 -8.06 14.02 -3.60
N ILE A 256 -7.14 13.63 -4.49
CA ILE A 256 -5.77 13.23 -4.12
C ILE A 256 -5.05 14.38 -3.40
N GLU A 257 -5.14 15.61 -3.92
CA GLU A 257 -4.56 16.79 -3.27
C GLU A 257 -5.13 17.00 -1.87
N THR A 258 -6.46 16.98 -1.73
CA THR A 258 -7.13 17.18 -0.44
C THR A 258 -6.70 16.13 0.59
N ILE A 259 -6.62 14.85 0.19
CA ILE A 259 -6.20 13.76 1.09
C ILE A 259 -4.75 13.96 1.53
N ILE A 260 -3.82 14.20 0.60
CA ILE A 260 -2.38 14.37 0.91
C ILE A 260 -2.16 15.58 1.81
N ARG A 261 -2.87 16.69 1.57
CA ARG A 261 -2.78 17.89 2.43
C ARG A 261 -3.34 17.62 3.82
N ALA A 262 -4.50 16.96 3.94
CA ALA A 262 -5.07 16.58 5.23
C ALA A 262 -4.14 15.65 6.02
N LEU A 263 -3.51 14.66 5.36
CA LEU A 263 -2.48 13.81 5.95
C LEU A 263 -1.30 14.64 6.46
N ASN A 264 -0.79 15.56 5.64
CA ASN A 264 0.35 16.40 5.98
C ASN A 264 0.10 17.28 7.21
N GLU A 265 -1.14 17.76 7.38
CA GLU A 265 -1.54 18.56 8.56
C GLU A 265 -1.48 17.76 9.87
N VAL A 266 -1.81 16.47 9.85
CA VAL A 266 -1.86 15.62 11.06
C VAL A 266 -0.64 14.70 11.21
N LYS A 267 0.31 14.72 10.26
CA LYS A 267 1.39 13.72 10.17
C LYS A 267 2.26 13.63 11.43
N HIS A 268 2.55 14.77 12.07
CA HIS A 268 3.40 14.79 13.26
C HIS A 268 2.64 14.29 14.50
N GLU A 269 1.36 14.67 14.61
CA GLU A 269 0.50 14.24 15.70
C GLU A 269 0.27 12.72 15.67
N LEU A 270 -0.01 12.18 14.47
CA LEU A 270 -0.39 10.78 14.30
C LEU A 270 0.77 9.87 13.91
N ASN A 271 2.00 10.39 13.93
CA ASN A 271 3.22 9.70 13.51
C ASN A 271 3.04 9.02 12.13
N ILE A 272 2.59 9.80 11.14
CA ILE A 272 2.44 9.35 9.74
C ILE A 272 3.74 9.66 9.01
N ARG A 273 4.32 8.65 8.38
CA ARG A 273 5.67 8.71 7.82
C ARG A 273 5.71 8.76 6.29
N SER A 274 4.85 7.98 5.64
CA SER A 274 4.81 7.88 4.18
C SER A 274 3.39 7.89 3.63
N TYR A 275 3.31 8.22 2.34
CA TYR A 275 2.12 8.11 1.52
C TYR A 275 2.44 7.44 0.21
N GLU A 276 1.69 6.39 -0.12
CA GLU A 276 1.83 5.62 -1.34
C GLU A 276 0.51 5.64 -2.13
N LEU A 277 0.61 6.16 -3.36
CA LEU A 277 -0.52 6.31 -4.26
C LEU A 277 -0.81 5.00 -5.00
N PHE A 278 -2.08 4.62 -5.04
CA PHE A 278 -2.63 3.61 -5.93
C PHE A 278 -3.45 4.29 -7.04
N SER A 279 -3.02 4.35 -8.30
CA SER A 279 -1.78 3.78 -8.89
C SER A 279 -1.19 4.70 -9.98
N LEU A 280 -0.05 4.32 -10.56
CA LEU A 280 0.56 5.08 -11.65
C LEU A 280 -0.30 5.08 -12.92
N ARG A 281 -0.89 3.93 -13.30
CA ARG A 281 -1.49 3.73 -14.63
C ARG A 281 -2.83 3.00 -14.51
N ASP A 282 -3.79 3.41 -15.33
CA ASP A 282 -5.04 2.66 -15.54
C ASP A 282 -4.76 1.28 -16.15
N ALA A 283 -5.60 0.30 -15.83
CA ALA A 283 -5.67 -0.96 -16.55
C ALA A 283 -6.31 -0.76 -17.95
N ASP A 284 -7.44 -0.06 -18.00
CA ASP A 284 -8.16 0.29 -19.23
C ASP A 284 -8.89 1.63 -19.03
N SER A 285 -8.47 2.66 -19.75
CA SER A 285 -9.06 4.00 -19.61
C SER A 285 -10.42 4.17 -20.30
N LYS A 286 -10.89 3.14 -21.01
CA LYS A 286 -12.21 3.12 -21.67
C LYS A 286 -13.24 2.30 -20.91
N ASN A 287 -12.82 1.52 -19.92
CA ASN A 287 -13.73 0.71 -19.12
C ASN A 287 -14.33 1.55 -17.98
N ASP A 288 -15.65 1.71 -17.96
CA ASP A 288 -16.34 2.55 -16.97
C ASP A 288 -16.33 1.98 -15.53
N ASP A 289 -15.85 0.75 -15.34
CA ASP A 289 -15.65 0.18 -14.01
C ASP A 289 -14.48 0.90 -13.28
N LEU A 290 -14.77 1.33 -12.06
CA LEU A 290 -13.87 2.09 -11.20
C LEU A 290 -12.52 1.39 -10.98
N PHE A 291 -12.48 0.05 -10.97
CA PHE A 291 -11.26 -0.70 -10.72
C PHE A 291 -10.26 -0.65 -11.88
N TYR A 292 -10.70 -0.26 -13.08
CA TYR A 292 -9.82 -0.13 -14.24
C TYR A 292 -9.12 1.23 -14.32
N GLN A 293 -9.57 2.21 -13.53
CA GLN A 293 -9.25 3.62 -13.75
C GLN A 293 -8.65 4.36 -12.54
N PHE A 294 -7.91 3.66 -11.67
CA PHE A 294 -7.21 4.27 -10.52
C PHE A 294 -5.94 5.06 -10.89
N GLY A 295 -5.41 4.85 -12.09
CA GLY A 295 -4.17 5.47 -12.52
C GLY A 295 -4.23 6.99 -12.54
N ILE A 296 -3.11 7.63 -12.23
CA ILE A 296 -2.87 9.05 -12.55
C ILE A 296 -2.38 9.26 -13.99
N LEU A 297 -2.02 8.17 -14.67
CA LEU A 297 -1.87 8.08 -16.11
C LEU A 297 -2.99 7.22 -16.70
N LYS A 298 -3.35 7.49 -17.95
CA LYS A 298 -4.18 6.58 -18.76
C LYS A 298 -3.43 5.28 -19.07
N ASP A 299 -4.15 4.30 -19.57
CA ASP A 299 -3.63 3.01 -20.06
C ASP A 299 -2.55 3.18 -21.16
N ASP A 300 -2.61 4.25 -21.94
CA ASP A 300 -1.60 4.62 -22.95
C ASP A 300 -0.42 5.46 -22.41
N TYR A 301 -0.40 5.72 -21.10
CA TYR A 301 0.52 6.57 -20.34
C TYR A 301 0.37 8.09 -20.54
N THR A 302 -0.71 8.54 -21.17
CA THR A 302 -1.03 9.97 -21.22
C THR A 302 -1.35 10.47 -19.80
N PRO A 303 -0.72 11.57 -19.33
CA PRO A 303 -0.95 12.06 -17.99
C PRO A 303 -2.36 12.62 -17.81
N LYS A 304 -3.00 12.27 -16.69
CA LYS A 304 -4.18 12.95 -16.17
C LYS A 304 -3.73 14.18 -15.34
N PRO A 305 -4.61 15.17 -15.09
CA PRO A 305 -4.34 16.26 -14.16
C PRO A 305 -3.73 15.83 -12.82
N ALA A 306 -4.17 14.69 -12.28
CA ALA A 306 -3.66 14.14 -11.03
C ALA A 306 -2.16 13.81 -11.06
N PHE A 307 -1.59 13.44 -12.22
CA PHE A 307 -0.15 13.18 -12.34
C PHE A 307 0.68 14.44 -12.06
N HIS A 308 0.29 15.56 -12.66
CA HIS A 308 0.95 16.84 -12.45
C HIS A 308 0.79 17.31 -11.01
N LYS A 309 -0.41 17.15 -10.45
CA LYS A 309 -0.68 17.52 -9.06
C LYS A 309 0.14 16.68 -8.07
N PHE A 310 0.21 15.38 -8.27
CA PHE A 310 1.00 14.49 -7.42
C PHE A 310 2.49 14.86 -7.46
N ARG A 311 3.02 15.16 -8.65
CA ARG A 311 4.39 15.67 -8.82
C ARG A 311 4.66 16.99 -8.08
N GLU A 312 3.71 17.92 -8.08
CA GLU A 312 3.81 19.17 -7.31
C GLU A 312 3.85 18.89 -5.81
N LEU A 313 2.99 17.99 -5.32
CA LEU A 313 2.92 17.62 -3.90
C LEU A 313 4.20 16.92 -3.41
N ILE A 314 4.82 16.08 -4.25
CA ILE A 314 6.13 15.48 -3.95
C ILE A 314 7.18 16.58 -3.73
N GLN A 315 7.24 17.59 -4.60
CA GLN A 315 8.20 18.69 -4.46
C GLN A 315 7.91 19.57 -3.24
N GLU A 316 6.64 19.82 -2.96
CA GLU A 316 6.20 20.71 -1.89
C GLU A 316 6.37 20.05 -0.51
N LEU A 317 6.02 18.77 -0.37
CA LEU A 317 5.83 18.09 0.92
C LEU A 317 6.78 16.89 1.13
N GLY A 318 7.54 16.52 0.10
CA GLY A 318 8.50 15.42 0.13
C GLY A 318 9.64 15.66 1.11
N GLY A 319 10.05 14.61 1.81
CA GLY A 319 11.33 14.61 2.53
C GLY A 319 12.49 14.71 1.53
N GLY A 320 13.51 15.48 1.89
CA GLY A 320 14.85 15.35 1.28
C GLY A 320 15.61 14.19 1.89
#